data_AF-T1CD67-F1
#
_entry.id   AF-T1CD67-F1
#
_cell.length_a   1.000
_cell.length_b   1.000
_cell.length_c   1.000
_cell.angle_alpha   90.00
_cell.angle_beta   90.00
_cell.angle_gamma   90.00
#
_symmetry.space_group_name_H-M   'P 1'
#
loop_
_entity.id
_entity.type
_entity.pdbx_description
1 polymer ?
#
loop_
_entity_poly.entity_id
_entity_poly.type
_entity_poly.pdbx_seq_one_letter_code
_entity_poly.pdbx_strand_id
1 'polypeptide(L)'
;HASHLIGYISRINEEDQDRLEDEDLSDQYRGTNHIGKQGIESHYESLLHGTTGSEQVETDAAGHGLRSLAQTAPVSGDDLYLTIDAKLQQVAEEAFGLQHGALVAIDPETGEVLAFVSQPGFDPNLFVDGIDQEHWNDLNTSPDHPLNDRALRGQYPPGSTVKPFMALAALQLKVRSADYVLYDPGYFSFPGSSHHYRDWREGGHGKVDMTISIIQSCDTYYYSLANEMGIDRMHDFFTLFGFGQKAASTWMGKWP
;
A
#
# COMPACT_ATOMS: atom_id res chain seq x y z
N HIS A 1 0.46 16.68 -2.47
CA HIS A 1 0.96 15.67 -3.44
C HIS A 1 1.74 14.61 -2.67
N ALA A 2 1.62 13.33 -3.04
CA ALA A 2 2.22 12.16 -2.39
C ALA A 2 1.90 11.97 -0.88
N SER A 3 0.75 12.45 -0.39
CA SER A 3 0.42 12.45 1.05
C SER A 3 0.44 11.06 1.69
N HIS A 4 -0.07 10.05 1.00
CA HIS A 4 -0.10 8.67 1.48
C HIS A 4 1.26 7.97 1.43
N LEU A 5 2.11 8.37 0.47
CA LEU A 5 3.45 7.82 0.27
C LEU A 5 4.42 8.38 1.31
N ILE A 6 4.59 9.70 1.34
CA ILE A 6 5.50 10.37 2.27
C ILE A 6 4.94 10.28 3.69
N GLY A 7 3.63 10.54 3.83
CA GLY A 7 3.00 10.69 5.13
C GLY A 7 3.18 12.09 5.69
N TYR A 8 3.16 12.18 7.01
CA TYR A 8 3.35 13.42 7.75
C TYR A 8 3.88 13.11 9.15
N ILE A 9 4.57 14.08 9.73
CA ILE A 9 4.83 14.16 11.17
C ILE A 9 3.70 14.96 11.84
N SER A 10 3.39 14.66 13.09
CA SER A 10 2.52 15.50 13.91
C SER A 10 2.98 15.51 15.35
N ARG A 11 2.38 16.38 16.17
CA ARG A 11 2.63 16.38 17.61
C ARG A 11 2.42 15.00 18.22
N ILE A 12 3.33 14.63 19.13
CA ILE A 12 3.26 13.41 19.93
C ILE A 12 2.00 13.47 20.81
N ASN A 13 1.17 12.43 20.74
CA ASN A 13 -0.03 12.26 21.56
C ASN A 13 0.20 11.19 22.65
N GLU A 14 -0.80 10.96 23.51
CA GLU A 14 -0.70 9.98 24.61
C GLU A 14 -0.40 8.56 24.09
N GLU A 15 -1.01 8.14 22.98
CA GLU A 15 -0.77 6.81 22.38
C GLU A 15 0.67 6.66 21.87
N ASP A 16 1.28 7.72 21.32
CA ASP A 16 2.70 7.70 20.97
C ASP A 16 3.58 7.60 22.20
N GLN A 17 3.24 8.32 23.29
CA GLN A 17 4.02 8.29 24.54
C GLN A 17 4.00 6.88 25.13
N ASP A 18 2.82 6.26 25.22
CA ASP A 18 2.66 4.89 25.68
C ASP A 18 3.50 3.91 24.82
N ARG A 19 3.45 4.06 23.48
CA ARG A 19 4.27 3.24 22.57
C ARG A 19 5.76 3.45 22.79
N LEU A 20 6.23 4.69 22.94
CA LEU A 20 7.64 5.00 23.17
C LEU A 20 8.12 4.47 24.52
N GLU A 21 7.26 4.45 25.55
CA GLU A 21 7.55 3.84 26.84
C GLU A 21 7.66 2.32 26.72
N ASP A 22 6.70 1.67 26.04
CA ASP A 22 6.71 0.23 25.79
C ASP A 22 7.93 -0.24 24.99
N GLU A 23 8.44 0.62 24.08
CA GLU A 23 9.61 0.36 23.25
C GLU A 23 10.96 0.80 23.89
N ASP A 24 10.93 1.33 25.12
CA ASP A 24 12.12 1.87 25.85
C ASP A 24 12.84 3.00 25.07
N LEU A 25 12.07 3.81 24.34
CA LEU A 25 12.55 4.93 23.53
C LEU A 25 12.29 6.31 24.14
N SER A 26 11.57 6.40 25.26
CA SER A 26 11.17 7.68 25.87
C SER A 26 12.33 8.65 26.10
N ASP A 27 13.51 8.13 26.48
CA ASP A 27 14.71 8.95 26.68
C ASP A 27 15.24 9.56 25.39
N GLN A 28 15.14 8.84 24.26
CA GLN A 28 15.55 9.33 22.95
C GLN A 28 14.60 10.42 22.43
N TYR A 29 13.34 10.44 22.87
CA TYR A 29 12.36 11.44 22.44
C TYR A 29 12.23 12.62 23.40
N ARG A 30 13.06 12.70 24.45
CA ARG A 30 13.05 13.86 25.36
C ARG A 30 13.39 15.15 24.62
N GLY A 31 12.47 16.10 24.61
CA GLY A 31 12.62 17.36 23.87
C GLY A 31 12.25 17.26 22.38
N THR A 32 11.85 16.08 21.92
CA THR A 32 11.18 15.89 20.62
C THR A 32 9.67 16.02 20.84
N ASN A 33 9.02 16.85 20.01
CA ASN A 33 7.58 17.10 20.13
C ASN A 33 6.76 16.55 18.95
N HIS A 34 7.42 16.07 17.90
CA HIS A 34 6.78 15.54 16.69
C HIS A 34 7.28 14.14 16.38
N ILE A 35 6.44 13.32 15.76
CA ILE A 35 6.74 11.95 15.35
C ILE A 35 6.02 11.63 14.04
N GLY A 36 6.60 10.79 13.20
CA GLY A 36 6.01 10.28 11.97
C GLY A 36 4.73 9.47 12.23
N LYS A 37 3.63 9.90 11.60
CA LYS A 37 2.28 9.31 11.80
C LYS A 37 1.82 8.40 10.68
N GLN A 38 2.30 8.62 9.47
CA GLN A 38 1.94 7.82 8.31
C GLN A 38 3.11 7.72 7.33
N GLY A 39 3.00 6.83 6.34
CA GLY A 39 3.90 6.76 5.20
C GLY A 39 5.34 6.46 5.58
N ILE A 40 6.25 7.00 4.79
CA ILE A 40 7.70 6.92 4.97
C ILE A 40 8.13 7.55 6.29
N GLU A 41 7.54 8.69 6.69
CA GLU A 41 7.85 9.37 7.95
C GLU A 41 7.68 8.42 9.14
N SER A 42 6.55 7.71 9.22
CA SER A 42 6.31 6.77 10.31
C SER A 42 7.09 5.47 10.18
N HIS A 43 7.25 4.96 8.95
CA HIS A 43 7.92 3.67 8.73
C HIS A 43 9.41 3.72 9.05
N TYR A 44 10.07 4.83 8.73
CA TYR A 44 11.49 5.04 8.95
C TYR A 44 11.78 6.07 10.06
N GLU A 45 10.82 6.29 10.95
CA GLU A 45 10.94 7.25 12.08
C GLU A 45 12.25 7.07 12.85
N SER A 46 12.61 5.84 13.20
CA SER A 46 13.82 5.55 14.00
C SER A 46 15.13 5.98 13.32
N LEU A 47 15.12 6.15 12.01
CA LEU A 47 16.27 6.58 11.22
C LEU A 47 16.24 8.08 10.97
N LEU A 48 15.04 8.60 10.67
CA LEU A 48 14.80 10.01 10.40
C LEU A 48 14.93 10.89 11.66
N HIS A 49 14.58 10.34 12.82
CA HIS A 49 14.63 11.05 14.11
C HIS A 49 16.07 11.35 14.54
N GLY A 50 16.97 10.37 14.39
CA GLY A 50 18.35 10.46 14.86
C GLY A 50 18.48 10.17 16.35
N THR A 51 19.38 10.90 17.03
CA THR A 51 19.58 10.73 18.48
C THR A 51 19.62 12.08 19.20
N THR A 52 18.84 12.18 20.28
CA THR A 52 18.78 13.40 21.08
C THR A 52 20.05 13.57 21.92
N GLY A 53 20.58 14.79 21.93
CA GLY A 53 21.68 15.19 22.80
C GLY A 53 21.24 15.44 24.24
N SER A 54 22.17 15.85 25.10
CA SER A 54 21.86 16.26 26.46
C SER A 54 22.77 17.39 26.92
N GLU A 55 22.26 18.23 27.81
CA GLU A 55 23.04 19.27 28.46
C GLU A 55 22.81 19.22 29.97
N GLN A 56 23.89 19.13 30.73
CA GLN A 56 23.88 19.21 32.19
C GLN A 56 24.14 20.66 32.60
N VAL A 57 23.13 21.31 33.16
CA VAL A 57 23.21 22.70 33.61
C VAL A 57 23.19 22.76 35.13
N GLU A 58 24.17 23.44 35.74
CA GLU A 58 24.15 23.76 37.16
C GLU A 58 23.11 24.86 37.42
N THR A 59 22.20 24.64 38.36
CA THR A 59 21.12 25.59 38.68
C THR A 59 21.26 26.18 40.07
N ASP A 60 20.78 27.41 40.27
CA ASP A 60 20.64 28.01 41.60
C ASP A 60 19.40 27.46 42.34
N ALA A 61 19.22 27.87 43.60
CA ALA A 61 18.07 27.45 44.41
C ALA A 61 16.70 27.92 43.86
N ALA A 62 16.68 28.85 42.89
CA ALA A 62 15.49 29.32 42.21
C ALA A 62 15.27 28.65 40.84
N GLY A 63 16.17 27.77 40.40
CA GLY A 63 16.09 27.03 39.15
C GLY A 63 16.69 27.75 37.93
N HIS A 64 17.40 28.87 38.12
CA HIS A 64 18.07 29.53 37.00
C HIS A 64 19.37 28.80 36.65
N GLY A 65 19.59 28.56 35.35
CA GLY A 65 20.84 27.98 34.86
C GLY A 65 22.02 28.93 35.07
N LEU A 66 23.03 28.48 35.82
CA LEU A 66 24.26 29.21 36.11
C LEU A 66 25.34 28.94 35.07
N ARG A 67 25.60 27.65 34.77
CA ARG A 67 26.58 27.23 33.76
C ARG A 67 26.33 25.81 33.26
N SER A 68 26.75 25.54 32.02
CA SER A 68 26.81 24.20 31.45
C SER A 68 28.02 23.43 31.97
N LEU A 69 27.80 22.22 32.50
CA LEU A 69 28.82 21.34 33.08
C LEU A 69 29.31 20.29 32.07
N ALA A 70 28.39 19.75 31.27
CA ALA A 70 28.67 18.74 30.26
C ALA A 70 27.59 18.80 29.19
N GLN A 71 27.99 18.62 27.93
CA GLN A 71 27.08 18.60 26.79
C GLN A 71 27.43 17.43 25.88
N THR A 72 26.41 16.68 25.49
CA THR A 72 26.45 15.70 24.41
C THR A 72 25.62 16.26 23.27
N ALA A 73 26.23 16.52 22.12
CA ALA A 73 25.52 17.05 20.96
C ALA A 73 24.52 16.01 20.40
N PRO A 74 23.35 16.44 19.91
CA PRO A 74 22.45 15.55 19.16
C PRO A 74 23.11 15.10 17.85
N VAL A 75 22.69 13.94 17.34
CA VAL A 75 23.03 13.46 16.01
C VAL A 75 21.77 13.53 15.16
N SER A 76 21.83 14.24 14.04
CA SER A 76 20.73 14.28 13.06
C SER A 76 20.43 12.88 12.54
N GLY A 77 19.16 12.62 12.24
CA GLY A 77 18.76 11.41 11.53
C GLY A 77 19.38 11.31 10.14
N ASP A 78 19.24 10.12 9.57
CA ASP A 78 19.78 9.80 8.25
C ASP A 78 18.92 10.37 7.12
N ASP A 79 19.58 10.76 6.03
CA ASP A 79 18.89 11.11 4.78
C ASP A 79 18.40 9.82 4.09
N LEU A 80 17.12 9.78 3.70
CA LEU A 80 16.54 8.68 2.94
C LEU A 80 16.46 9.01 1.45
N TYR A 81 16.96 8.09 0.62
CA TYR A 81 16.84 8.14 -0.84
C TYR A 81 15.77 7.16 -1.31
N LEU A 82 14.64 7.71 -1.76
CA LEU A 82 13.51 6.94 -2.26
C LEU A 82 13.73 6.53 -3.71
N THR A 83 13.09 5.44 -4.11
CA THR A 83 13.09 4.95 -5.50
C THR A 83 12.06 5.66 -6.38
N ILE A 84 11.29 6.58 -5.79
CA ILE A 84 10.19 7.30 -6.41
C ILE A 84 10.74 8.31 -7.42
N ASP A 85 10.29 8.21 -8.66
CA ASP A 85 10.53 9.24 -9.66
C ASP A 85 9.50 10.36 -9.46
N ALA A 86 9.96 11.51 -8.97
CA ALA A 86 9.10 12.64 -8.67
C ALA A 86 8.30 13.15 -9.88
N LYS A 87 8.85 13.06 -11.10
CA LYS A 87 8.15 13.46 -12.32
C LYS A 87 7.07 12.44 -12.68
N LEU A 88 7.38 11.14 -12.58
CA LEU A 88 6.39 10.09 -12.80
C LEU A 88 5.26 10.17 -11.78
N GLN A 89 5.57 10.38 -10.50
CA GLN A 89 4.59 10.59 -9.44
C GLN A 89 3.66 11.74 -9.78
N GLN A 90 4.20 12.90 -10.16
CA GLN A 90 3.41 14.06 -10.53
C GLN A 90 2.50 13.78 -11.74
N VAL A 91 3.04 13.19 -12.81
CA VAL A 91 2.26 12.84 -14.01
C VAL A 91 1.16 11.84 -13.67
N ALA A 92 1.45 10.86 -12.80
CA ALA A 92 0.47 9.88 -12.36
C ALA A 92 -0.66 10.55 -11.56
N GLU A 93 -0.34 11.43 -10.61
CA GLU A 93 -1.35 12.18 -9.85
C GLU A 93 -2.21 13.08 -10.75
N GLU A 94 -1.61 13.81 -11.69
CA GLU A 94 -2.33 14.65 -12.65
C GLU A 94 -3.25 13.82 -13.55
N ALA A 95 -2.82 12.62 -13.95
CA ALA A 95 -3.62 11.72 -14.79
C ALA A 95 -4.90 11.21 -14.09
N PHE A 96 -4.93 11.13 -12.75
CA PHE A 96 -6.15 10.80 -12.01
C PHE A 96 -7.20 11.90 -12.10
N GLY A 97 -6.80 13.18 -12.15
CA GLY A 97 -7.74 14.30 -12.13
C GLY A 97 -8.69 14.24 -10.93
N LEU A 98 -9.99 14.09 -11.21
CA LEU A 98 -11.05 13.97 -10.18
C LEU A 98 -11.47 12.51 -9.90
N GLN A 99 -10.75 11.52 -10.43
CA GLN A 99 -11.10 10.11 -10.24
C GLN A 99 -10.57 9.58 -8.91
N HIS A 100 -11.33 8.67 -8.30
CA HIS A 100 -10.91 7.95 -7.12
C HIS A 100 -10.21 6.66 -7.52
N GLY A 101 -9.07 6.36 -6.89
CA GLY A 101 -8.39 5.09 -7.11
C GLY A 101 -6.95 5.11 -6.64
N ALA A 102 -6.19 4.15 -7.16
CA ALA A 102 -4.81 3.94 -6.79
C ALA A 102 -3.96 3.54 -8.00
N LEU A 103 -2.69 3.89 -7.97
CA LEU A 103 -1.69 3.47 -8.95
C LEU A 103 -0.39 3.17 -8.22
N VAL A 104 0.21 2.04 -8.56
CA VAL A 104 1.57 1.68 -8.16
C VAL A 104 2.34 1.33 -9.42
N ALA A 105 3.39 2.09 -9.71
CA ALA A 105 4.31 1.80 -10.79
C ALA A 105 5.55 1.14 -10.20
N ILE A 106 5.91 -0.03 -10.72
CA ILE A 106 7.01 -0.85 -10.22
C ILE A 106 7.96 -1.15 -11.38
N ASP A 107 9.26 -1.05 -11.13
CA ASP A 107 10.27 -1.65 -12.01
C ASP A 107 10.26 -3.18 -11.79
N PRO A 108 9.85 -3.99 -12.80
CA PRO A 108 9.74 -5.44 -12.63
C PRO A 108 11.09 -6.16 -12.48
N GLU A 109 12.20 -5.55 -12.90
CA GLU A 109 13.53 -6.15 -12.76
C GLU A 109 14.08 -5.99 -11.34
N THR A 110 13.82 -4.84 -10.72
CA THR A 110 14.37 -4.51 -9.38
C THR A 110 13.35 -4.62 -8.25
N GLY A 111 12.06 -4.59 -8.57
CA GLY A 111 10.97 -4.49 -7.59
C GLY A 111 10.79 -3.08 -7.00
N GLU A 112 11.51 -2.08 -7.50
CA GLU A 112 11.45 -0.71 -6.99
C GLU A 112 10.13 -0.04 -7.32
N VAL A 113 9.56 0.67 -6.35
CA VAL A 113 8.36 1.49 -6.58
C VAL A 113 8.79 2.86 -7.11
N LEU A 114 8.34 3.16 -8.33
CA LEU A 114 8.66 4.39 -9.05
C LEU A 114 7.60 5.47 -8.87
N ALA A 115 6.35 5.08 -8.64
CA ALA A 115 5.25 5.97 -8.27
C ALA A 115 4.22 5.23 -7.42
N PHE A 116 3.64 5.94 -6.46
CA PHE A 116 2.65 5.43 -5.52
C PHE A 116 1.57 6.49 -5.27
N VAL A 117 0.40 6.27 -5.83
CA VAL A 117 -0.70 7.25 -5.85
C VAL A 117 -1.93 6.63 -5.19
N SER A 118 -2.56 7.40 -4.29
CA SER A 118 -3.89 7.13 -3.76
C SER A 118 -4.70 8.42 -3.83
N GLN A 119 -5.81 8.38 -4.56
CA GLN A 119 -6.68 9.53 -4.84
C GLN A 119 -8.13 9.28 -4.38
N PRO A 120 -8.80 10.28 -3.78
CA PRO A 120 -8.27 11.60 -3.48
C PRO A 120 -7.25 11.58 -2.33
N GLY A 121 -6.25 12.45 -2.41
CA GLY A 121 -5.29 12.70 -1.35
C GLY A 121 -5.74 13.79 -0.38
N PHE A 122 -4.82 14.20 0.50
CA PHE A 122 -4.99 15.34 1.40
C PHE A 122 -3.69 16.16 1.45
N ASP A 123 -3.72 17.35 2.06
CA ASP A 123 -2.50 18.13 2.30
C ASP A 123 -1.88 17.70 3.65
N PRO A 124 -0.70 17.04 3.66
CA PRO A 124 -0.06 16.60 4.89
C PRO A 124 0.37 17.77 5.79
N ASN A 125 0.57 18.97 5.23
CA ASN A 125 0.97 20.15 6.02
C ASN A 125 -0.08 20.54 7.05
N LEU A 126 -1.35 20.19 6.84
CA LEU A 126 -2.43 20.44 7.80
C LEU A 126 -2.20 19.74 9.14
N PHE A 127 -1.39 18.69 9.19
CA PHE A 127 -1.20 17.87 10.39
C PHE A 127 0.06 18.22 11.21
N VAL A 128 1.03 18.92 10.62
CA VAL A 128 2.36 19.15 11.21
C VAL A 128 2.25 19.80 12.59
N ASP A 129 1.59 20.96 12.66
CA ASP A 129 1.41 21.71 13.92
C ASP A 129 0.13 21.36 14.69
N GLY A 130 -0.61 20.37 14.20
CA GLY A 130 -1.96 20.01 14.65
C GLY A 130 -3.03 20.60 13.74
N ILE A 131 -3.86 19.72 13.20
CA ILE A 131 -4.98 20.07 12.32
C ILE A 131 -6.10 20.76 13.10
N ASP A 132 -6.65 21.84 12.55
CA ASP A 132 -7.82 22.47 13.15
C ASP A 132 -9.10 21.65 12.93
N GLN A 133 -10.12 21.98 13.71
CA GLN A 133 -11.35 21.19 13.75
C GLN A 133 -12.15 21.26 12.46
N GLU A 134 -12.06 22.34 11.69
CA GLU A 134 -12.77 22.50 10.42
C GLU A 134 -12.18 21.56 9.36
N HIS A 135 -10.87 21.66 9.10
CA HIS A 135 -10.19 20.80 8.13
C HIS A 135 -10.22 19.31 8.54
N TRP A 136 -10.11 19.02 9.85
CA TRP A 136 -10.27 17.63 10.32
C TRP A 136 -11.66 17.08 10.02
N ASN A 137 -12.72 17.86 10.27
CA ASN A 137 -14.08 17.44 9.97
C ASN A 137 -14.28 17.24 8.48
N ASP A 138 -13.73 18.12 7.63
CA ASP A 138 -13.82 18.00 6.17
C ASP A 138 -13.17 16.70 5.68
N LEU A 139 -11.97 16.36 6.17
CA LEU A 139 -11.28 15.13 5.78
C LEU A 139 -11.96 13.87 6.34
N ASN A 140 -12.37 13.89 7.61
CA ASN A 140 -12.91 12.74 8.32
C ASN A 140 -14.35 12.41 7.90
N THR A 141 -15.15 13.42 7.56
CA THR A 141 -16.55 13.22 7.13
C THR A 141 -16.75 13.22 5.61
N SER A 142 -15.68 13.48 4.84
CA SER A 142 -15.74 13.43 3.39
C SER A 142 -16.23 12.05 2.90
N PRO A 143 -17.24 12.01 2.02
CA PRO A 143 -17.70 10.76 1.38
C PRO A 143 -16.63 10.16 0.47
N ASP A 144 -15.63 10.94 0.08
CA ASP A 144 -14.55 10.50 -0.79
C ASP A 144 -13.40 9.87 -0.01
N HIS A 145 -13.47 9.83 1.33
CA HIS A 145 -12.51 9.17 2.22
C HIS A 145 -11.04 9.43 1.85
N PRO A 146 -10.57 10.69 1.86
CA PRO A 146 -9.23 11.07 1.41
C PRO A 146 -8.11 10.58 2.32
N LEU A 147 -8.40 10.20 3.57
CA LEU A 147 -7.42 9.63 4.51
C LEU A 147 -7.10 8.15 4.24
N ASN A 148 -7.88 7.49 3.37
CA ASN A 148 -7.68 6.09 3.04
C ASN A 148 -6.62 5.93 1.95
N ASP A 149 -5.51 5.28 2.32
CA ASP A 149 -4.52 4.77 1.37
C ASP A 149 -5.11 3.59 0.57
N ARG A 150 -5.60 3.89 -0.63
CA ARG A 150 -6.20 2.92 -1.55
C ARG A 150 -5.18 1.99 -2.19
N ALA A 151 -3.92 2.41 -2.30
CA ALA A 151 -2.88 1.63 -2.94
C ALA A 151 -2.39 0.50 -2.04
N LEU A 152 -2.27 0.75 -0.73
CA LEU A 152 -1.83 -0.27 0.23
C LEU A 152 -2.98 -0.96 0.97
N ARG A 153 -4.04 -0.22 1.32
CA ARG A 153 -5.14 -0.71 2.19
C ARG A 153 -6.45 -0.91 1.45
N GLY A 154 -6.52 -0.53 0.17
CA GLY A 154 -7.69 -0.75 -0.66
C GLY A 154 -7.95 -2.23 -0.89
N GLN A 155 -9.11 -2.71 -0.44
CA GLN A 155 -9.54 -4.09 -0.66
C GLN A 155 -10.62 -4.09 -1.73
N TYR A 156 -10.24 -4.53 -2.93
CA TYR A 156 -11.12 -4.63 -4.09
C TYR A 156 -11.10 -6.07 -4.60
N PRO A 157 -12.25 -6.59 -5.09
CA PRO A 157 -12.22 -7.79 -5.90
C PRO A 157 -11.28 -7.54 -7.10
N PRO A 158 -10.23 -8.35 -7.30
CA PRO A 158 -9.25 -8.11 -8.36
C PRO A 158 -9.86 -8.28 -9.77
N GLY A 159 -11.05 -8.87 -9.84
CA GLY A 159 -11.78 -9.08 -11.09
C GLY A 159 -10.96 -9.91 -12.08
N SER A 160 -11.01 -9.53 -13.35
CA SER A 160 -10.34 -10.28 -14.43
C SER A 160 -8.82 -10.18 -14.42
N THR A 161 -8.21 -9.32 -13.59
CA THR A 161 -6.74 -9.19 -13.51
C THR A 161 -6.06 -10.45 -13.00
N VAL A 162 -6.79 -11.37 -12.37
CA VAL A 162 -6.27 -12.66 -11.89
C VAL A 162 -6.14 -13.73 -12.98
N LYS A 163 -6.79 -13.54 -14.13
CA LYS A 163 -6.90 -14.53 -15.20
C LYS A 163 -5.54 -15.04 -15.72
N PRO A 164 -4.50 -14.19 -15.91
CA PRO A 164 -3.17 -14.66 -16.27
C PRO A 164 -2.54 -15.61 -15.22
N PHE A 165 -2.70 -15.31 -13.92
CA PHE A 165 -2.19 -16.16 -12.83
C PHE A 165 -2.90 -17.51 -12.80
N MET A 166 -4.22 -17.52 -12.99
CA MET A 166 -5.00 -18.74 -13.04
C MET A 166 -4.69 -19.59 -14.28
N ALA A 167 -4.44 -18.97 -15.43
CA ALA A 167 -3.98 -19.65 -16.63
C ALA A 167 -2.59 -20.29 -16.43
N LEU A 168 -1.65 -19.55 -15.82
CA LEU A 168 -0.33 -20.07 -15.46
C LEU A 168 -0.44 -21.26 -14.49
N ALA A 169 -1.33 -21.17 -13.49
CA ALA A 169 -1.61 -22.25 -12.55
C ALA A 169 -2.07 -23.53 -13.26
N ALA A 170 -2.98 -23.38 -14.22
CA ALA A 170 -3.50 -24.50 -15.00
C ALA A 170 -2.41 -25.21 -15.80
N LEU A 171 -1.49 -24.46 -16.40
CA LEU A 171 -0.35 -25.00 -17.13
C LEU A 171 0.64 -25.71 -16.19
N GLN A 172 1.00 -25.05 -15.09
CA GLN A 172 1.98 -25.57 -14.12
C GLN A 172 1.49 -26.86 -13.47
N LEU A 173 0.21 -26.91 -13.10
CA LEU A 173 -0.43 -28.07 -12.49
C LEU A 173 -0.92 -29.10 -13.53
N LYS A 174 -0.71 -28.83 -14.82
CA LYS A 174 -1.13 -29.66 -15.95
C LYS A 174 -2.62 -30.00 -15.94
N VAL A 175 -3.44 -29.10 -15.41
CA VAL A 175 -4.91 -29.22 -15.40
C VAL A 175 -5.46 -29.03 -16.80
N ARG A 176 -4.87 -28.10 -17.56
CA ARG A 176 -5.29 -27.77 -18.93
C ARG A 176 -4.08 -27.31 -19.75
N SER A 177 -4.01 -27.72 -21.01
CA SER A 177 -3.01 -27.22 -21.97
C SER A 177 -3.43 -25.88 -22.58
N ALA A 178 -2.47 -25.14 -23.13
CA ALA A 178 -2.74 -23.83 -23.73
C ALA A 178 -3.63 -23.90 -25.00
N ASP A 179 -3.58 -25.03 -25.72
CA ASP A 179 -4.32 -25.32 -26.95
C ASP A 179 -5.71 -25.93 -26.71
N TYR A 180 -6.10 -26.16 -25.45
CA TYR A 180 -7.46 -26.62 -25.14
C TYR A 180 -8.48 -25.57 -25.58
N VAL A 181 -9.44 -25.99 -26.40
CA VAL A 181 -10.51 -25.12 -26.90
C VAL A 181 -11.81 -25.41 -26.16
N LEU A 182 -12.36 -24.39 -25.49
CA LEU A 182 -13.70 -24.38 -24.92
C LEU A 182 -14.68 -23.73 -25.90
N TYR A 183 -15.91 -24.22 -25.97
CA TYR A 183 -17.00 -23.48 -26.61
C TYR A 183 -17.76 -22.67 -25.54
N ASP A 184 -17.74 -21.35 -25.66
CA ASP A 184 -18.43 -20.40 -24.80
C ASP A 184 -19.74 -19.92 -25.46
N PRO A 185 -20.92 -20.35 -24.95
CA PRO A 185 -22.22 -19.86 -25.38
C PRO A 185 -22.67 -18.57 -24.65
N GLY A 186 -21.81 -17.96 -23.82
CA GLY A 186 -22.09 -16.79 -22.99
C GLY A 186 -22.43 -17.12 -21.55
N TYR A 187 -22.29 -18.38 -21.14
CA TYR A 187 -22.47 -18.81 -19.75
C TYR A 187 -21.82 -20.17 -19.48
N PHE A 188 -21.62 -20.44 -18.19
CA PHE A 188 -21.20 -21.74 -17.66
C PHE A 188 -22.22 -22.27 -16.64
N SER A 189 -22.45 -23.58 -16.65
CA SER A 189 -23.22 -24.29 -15.63
C SER A 189 -22.38 -25.36 -14.98
N PHE A 190 -22.38 -25.40 -13.65
CA PHE A 190 -21.76 -26.50 -12.93
C PHE A 190 -22.50 -27.82 -13.21
N PRO A 191 -21.77 -28.95 -13.29
CA PRO A 191 -22.39 -30.26 -13.44
C PRO A 191 -23.46 -30.50 -12.36
N GLY A 192 -24.69 -30.82 -12.79
CA GLY A 192 -25.81 -31.06 -11.88
C GLY A 192 -26.55 -29.82 -11.37
N SER A 193 -26.18 -28.62 -11.84
CA SER A 193 -26.88 -27.37 -11.52
C SER A 193 -27.52 -26.75 -12.75
N SER A 194 -28.73 -26.20 -12.60
CA SER A 194 -29.41 -25.40 -13.64
C SER A 194 -29.03 -23.91 -13.60
N HIS A 195 -28.23 -23.49 -12.62
CA HIS A 195 -27.80 -22.10 -12.52
C HIS A 195 -26.77 -21.76 -13.63
N HIS A 196 -26.87 -20.56 -14.17
CA HIS A 196 -25.97 -20.03 -15.21
C HIS A 196 -25.11 -18.91 -14.64
N TYR A 197 -23.80 -19.14 -14.63
CA TYR A 197 -22.79 -18.10 -14.42
C TYR A 197 -22.52 -17.46 -15.77
N ARG A 198 -22.91 -16.19 -15.91
CA ARG A 198 -22.89 -15.50 -17.20
C ARG A 198 -21.49 -14.98 -17.50
N ASP A 199 -21.14 -15.05 -18.77
CA ASP A 199 -20.02 -14.32 -19.31
C ASP A 199 -20.40 -12.84 -19.51
N TRP A 200 -19.43 -11.93 -19.45
CA TRP A 200 -19.65 -10.52 -19.74
C TRP A 200 -20.17 -10.27 -21.17
N ARG A 201 -19.83 -11.16 -22.11
CA ARG A 201 -20.28 -11.07 -23.50
C ARG A 201 -21.55 -11.87 -23.74
N GLU A 202 -22.63 -11.14 -24.01
CA GLU A 202 -23.89 -11.76 -24.43
C GLU A 202 -23.72 -12.50 -25.77
N GLY A 203 -24.16 -13.76 -25.82
CA GLY A 203 -23.96 -14.67 -26.96
C GLY A 203 -22.62 -15.40 -26.97
N GLY A 204 -21.73 -15.09 -26.02
CA GLY A 204 -20.46 -15.77 -25.82
C GLY A 204 -19.37 -15.45 -26.84
N HIS A 205 -18.21 -16.04 -26.60
CA HIS A 205 -17.01 -15.88 -27.40
C HIS A 205 -16.83 -16.98 -28.46
N GLY A 206 -17.71 -17.99 -28.49
CA GLY A 206 -17.60 -19.12 -29.41
C GLY A 206 -16.42 -20.03 -29.02
N LYS A 207 -15.51 -20.33 -29.97
CA LYS A 207 -14.35 -21.18 -29.67
C LYS A 207 -13.23 -20.35 -29.04
N VAL A 208 -12.87 -20.68 -27.80
CA VAL A 208 -11.89 -19.95 -27.00
C VAL A 208 -10.80 -20.90 -26.52
N ASP A 209 -9.56 -20.63 -26.88
CA ASP A 209 -8.38 -21.23 -26.25
C ASP A 209 -7.84 -20.34 -25.10
N MET A 210 -6.75 -20.76 -24.45
CA MET A 210 -6.17 -19.99 -23.33
C MET A 210 -5.69 -18.59 -23.74
N THR A 211 -5.21 -18.43 -24.98
CA THR A 211 -4.72 -17.13 -25.47
C THR A 211 -5.89 -16.18 -25.68
N ILE A 212 -6.94 -16.65 -26.36
CA ILE A 212 -8.16 -15.89 -26.59
C ILE A 212 -8.85 -15.59 -25.26
N SER A 213 -8.84 -16.50 -24.29
CA SER A 213 -9.50 -16.28 -23.00
C SER A 213 -8.85 -15.14 -22.20
N ILE A 214 -7.54 -14.96 -22.29
CA ILE A 214 -6.83 -13.82 -21.71
C ILE A 214 -7.13 -12.54 -22.51
N ILE A 215 -6.99 -12.56 -23.84
CA ILE A 215 -7.18 -11.40 -24.71
C ILE A 215 -8.60 -10.83 -24.59
N GLN A 216 -9.61 -11.70 -24.60
CA GLN A 216 -11.02 -11.31 -24.56
C GLN A 216 -11.61 -11.38 -23.15
N SER A 217 -10.78 -11.69 -22.14
CA SER A 217 -11.23 -11.82 -20.76
C SER A 217 -12.47 -12.72 -20.64
N CYS A 218 -12.51 -13.87 -21.31
CA CYS A 218 -13.68 -14.76 -21.33
C CYS A 218 -13.90 -15.40 -19.96
N ASP A 219 -15.02 -15.10 -19.29
CA ASP A 219 -15.33 -15.61 -17.96
C ASP A 219 -15.66 -17.11 -17.98
N THR A 220 -16.43 -17.57 -18.98
CA THR A 220 -16.82 -18.98 -19.12
C THR A 220 -15.61 -19.92 -19.12
N TYR A 221 -14.51 -19.51 -19.76
CA TYR A 221 -13.25 -20.25 -19.75
C TYR A 221 -12.70 -20.47 -18.33
N TYR A 222 -12.72 -19.41 -17.53
CA TYR A 222 -12.20 -19.43 -16.16
C TYR A 222 -13.18 -20.04 -15.15
N TYR A 223 -14.50 -19.99 -15.37
CA TYR A 223 -15.45 -20.75 -14.57
C TYR A 223 -15.26 -22.27 -14.73
N SER A 224 -15.13 -22.72 -15.99
CA SER A 224 -14.83 -24.12 -16.29
C SER A 224 -13.49 -24.53 -15.69
N LEU A 225 -12.46 -23.68 -15.81
CA LEU A 225 -11.15 -23.96 -15.25
C LEU A 225 -11.16 -23.99 -13.71
N ALA A 226 -11.88 -23.07 -13.05
CA ALA A 226 -12.03 -23.05 -11.59
C ALA A 226 -12.65 -24.35 -11.08
N ASN A 227 -13.67 -24.84 -11.79
CA ASN A 227 -14.33 -26.11 -11.46
C ASN A 227 -13.36 -27.30 -11.56
N GLU A 228 -12.49 -27.32 -12.58
CA GLU A 228 -11.49 -28.39 -12.77
C GLU A 228 -10.33 -28.31 -11.78
N MET A 229 -9.90 -27.10 -11.44
CA MET A 229 -8.80 -26.88 -10.49
C MET A 229 -9.21 -27.18 -9.05
N GLY A 230 -10.42 -26.78 -8.65
CA GLY A 230 -10.84 -26.78 -7.25
C GLY A 230 -10.21 -25.67 -6.42
N ILE A 231 -10.84 -25.33 -5.30
CA ILE A 231 -10.47 -24.17 -4.48
C ILE A 231 -9.07 -24.28 -3.87
N ASP A 232 -8.69 -25.46 -3.37
CA ASP A 232 -7.40 -25.64 -2.68
C ASP A 232 -6.22 -25.36 -3.61
N ARG A 233 -6.24 -25.91 -4.83
CA ARG A 233 -5.17 -25.67 -5.83
C ARG A 233 -5.11 -24.20 -6.26
N MET A 234 -6.26 -23.54 -6.39
CA MET A 234 -6.30 -22.11 -6.70
C MET A 234 -5.71 -21.30 -5.55
N HIS A 235 -6.17 -21.53 -4.32
CA HIS A 235 -5.68 -20.87 -3.11
C HIS A 235 -4.16 -21.00 -2.98
N ASP A 236 -3.65 -22.23 -3.03
CA ASP A 236 -2.23 -22.50 -2.80
C ASP A 236 -1.36 -21.85 -3.87
N PHE A 237 -1.79 -21.89 -5.14
CA PHE A 237 -1.05 -21.27 -6.23
C PHE A 237 -1.07 -19.74 -6.16
N PHE A 238 -2.23 -19.14 -5.85
CA PHE A 238 -2.37 -17.68 -5.71
C PHE A 238 -1.56 -17.13 -4.54
N THR A 239 -1.43 -17.91 -3.46
CA THR A 239 -0.60 -17.54 -2.31
C THR A 239 0.87 -17.36 -2.70
N LEU A 240 1.38 -18.08 -3.72
CA LEU A 240 2.74 -17.90 -4.25
C LEU A 240 2.95 -16.51 -4.87
N PHE A 241 1.88 -15.84 -5.30
CA PHE A 241 1.91 -14.48 -5.85
C PHE A 241 1.53 -13.42 -4.81
N GLY A 242 1.46 -13.79 -3.53
CA GLY A 242 1.16 -12.86 -2.42
C GLY A 242 -0.33 -12.53 -2.24
N PHE A 243 -1.25 -13.14 -3.00
CA PHE A 243 -2.68 -12.95 -2.76
C PHE A 243 -3.07 -13.44 -1.37
N GLY A 244 -3.79 -12.61 -0.61
CA GLY A 244 -4.18 -12.91 0.77
C GLY A 244 -3.07 -12.73 1.81
N GLN A 245 -1.86 -12.35 1.39
CA GLN A 245 -0.74 -12.05 2.27
C GLN A 245 -0.57 -10.53 2.44
N LYS A 246 0.01 -10.11 3.55
CA LYS A 246 0.44 -8.71 3.70
C LYS A 246 1.61 -8.46 2.75
N ALA A 247 1.52 -7.39 1.95
CA ALA A 247 2.68 -6.92 1.21
C ALA A 247 3.84 -6.65 2.19
N ALA A 248 5.04 -7.13 1.88
CA ALA A 248 6.22 -6.91 2.72
C ALA A 248 6.45 -5.40 2.88
N SER A 249 6.78 -4.91 4.07
CA SER A 249 6.89 -3.46 4.35
C SER A 249 8.10 -2.76 3.73
N THR A 250 8.99 -3.48 3.04
CA THR A 250 10.33 -3.03 2.66
C THR A 250 10.44 -2.37 1.28
N TRP A 251 9.33 -2.10 0.59
CA TRP A 251 9.32 -1.65 -0.82
C TRP A 251 9.65 -0.17 -1.05
N MET A 252 9.95 0.61 -0.01
CA MET A 252 10.03 2.08 -0.09
C MET A 252 11.44 2.69 -0.12
N GLY A 253 12.53 1.92 0.01
CA GLY A 253 13.87 2.50 0.06
C GLY A 253 15.01 1.54 -0.31
N LYS A 254 16.06 2.10 -0.93
CA LYS A 254 17.36 1.44 -1.10
C LYS A 254 18.31 1.94 -0.02
N TRP A 255 19.13 1.03 0.50
CA TRP A 255 20.22 1.33 1.43
C TRP A 255 21.58 1.24 0.72
N PRO A 256 22.56 2.09 1.06
CA PRO A 256 23.97 1.88 0.69
C PRO A 256 24.54 0.57 1.26
#